data_AF-A0ABD0NJ03-F1
#
_entry.id   AF-A0ABD0NJ03-F1
#
_cell.length_a   1.000
_cell.length_b   1.000
_cell.length_c   1.000
_cell.angle_alpha   90.00
_cell.angle_beta   90.00
_cell.angle_gamma   90.00
#
_symmetry.space_group_name_H-M   'P 1'
#
loop_
_entity.id
_entity.type
_entity.pdbx_description
1 polymer ?
#
loop_
_entity_poly.entity_id
_entity_poly.type
_entity_poly.pdbx_seq_one_letter_code
_entity_poly.pdbx_strand_id
1 'polypeptide(L)'
;MKGDSVTLHTGVETKQQEDIKWYFNDIRIAQISGDLSHNCTDVKCEDGEERFRDRLKLDQLTGSLTIRDIRTTDSGVYELKIISSTSSSDKIYNVIVN
;
A
#
# COMPACT_ATOMS: atom_id res chain seq x y z
N MET A 1 -4.28 -13.71 14.38
CA MET A 1 -4.43 -12.71 13.29
C MET A 1 -4.51 -11.31 13.85
N LYS A 2 -5.43 -10.99 14.76
CA LYS A 2 -5.37 -9.69 15.47
C LYS A 2 -4.03 -9.55 16.20
N GLY A 3 -3.32 -8.44 15.98
CA GLY A 3 -1.98 -8.21 16.53
C GLY A 3 -0.82 -8.77 15.67
N ASP A 4 -1.12 -9.58 14.66
CA ASP A 4 -0.12 -10.05 13.68
C ASP A 4 0.04 -9.03 12.54
N SER A 5 1.00 -9.28 11.66
CA SER A 5 1.18 -8.50 10.43
C SER A 5 0.69 -9.26 9.19
N VAL A 6 0.12 -8.54 8.24
CA VAL A 6 -0.28 -9.08 6.92
C VAL A 6 0.53 -8.36 5.84
N THR A 7 1.04 -9.10 4.85
CA THR A 7 1.75 -8.54 3.70
C THR A 7 0.97 -8.80 2.42
N LEU A 8 0.71 -7.73 1.68
CA LEU A 8 0.08 -7.74 0.36
C LEU A 8 1.18 -7.66 -0.71
N HIS A 9 1.45 -8.78 -1.35
CA HIS A 9 2.54 -8.91 -2.33
C HIS A 9 2.14 -8.41 -3.70
N THR A 10 2.86 -7.42 -4.24
CA THR A 10 2.68 -6.91 -5.60
C THR A 10 2.95 -7.99 -6.66
N GLY A 11 3.98 -8.82 -6.43
CA GLY A 11 4.48 -9.80 -7.39
C GLY A 11 5.42 -9.21 -8.44
N VAL A 12 5.94 -7.99 -8.23
CA VAL A 12 6.90 -7.33 -9.11
C VAL A 12 8.14 -6.88 -8.34
N GLU A 13 9.24 -6.67 -9.04
CA GLU A 13 10.40 -5.91 -8.55
C GLU A 13 10.26 -4.47 -9.02
N THR A 14 10.23 -3.52 -8.09
CA THR A 14 10.07 -2.10 -8.41
C THR A 14 11.21 -1.61 -9.29
N LYS A 15 10.88 -1.09 -10.46
CA LYS A 15 11.85 -0.35 -11.29
C LYS A 15 11.72 1.14 -11.03
N GLN A 16 12.79 1.91 -11.26
CA GLN A 16 12.78 3.39 -11.10
C GLN A 16 11.72 4.12 -11.95
N GLN A 17 11.09 3.43 -12.90
CA GLN A 17 10.06 3.98 -13.79
C GLN A 17 8.63 3.57 -13.39
N GLU A 18 8.47 2.76 -12.35
CA GLU A 18 7.17 2.26 -11.90
C GLU A 18 6.69 3.08 -10.69
N ASP A 19 5.51 3.67 -10.84
CA ASP A 19 4.75 4.25 -9.75
C ASP A 19 3.88 3.15 -9.12
N ILE A 20 4.06 2.90 -7.84
CA ILE A 20 3.25 1.94 -7.07
C ILE A 20 2.42 2.72 -6.07
N LYS A 21 1.10 2.55 -6.13
CA LYS A 21 0.14 3.22 -5.25
C LYS A 21 -0.75 2.19 -4.58
N TRP A 22 -0.90 2.33 -3.27
CA TRP A 22 -1.81 1.52 -2.46
C TRP A 22 -2.95 2.39 -1.95
N TYR A 23 -4.16 1.89 -2.13
CA TYR A 23 -5.39 2.48 -1.64
C TYR A 23 -6.08 1.54 -0.65
N PHE A 24 -6.72 2.11 0.35
CA PHE A 24 -7.69 1.44 1.21
C PHE A 24 -9.02 2.17 1.07
N ASN A 25 -10.05 1.49 0.59
CA ASN A 25 -11.37 2.09 0.32
C ASN A 25 -11.26 3.44 -0.43
N ASP A 26 -10.56 3.45 -1.55
CA ASP A 26 -10.30 4.63 -2.42
C ASP A 26 -9.39 5.73 -1.82
N ILE A 27 -8.92 5.57 -0.58
CA ILE A 27 -7.98 6.50 0.07
C ILE A 27 -6.55 6.02 -0.12
N ARG A 28 -5.66 6.87 -0.64
CA ARG A 28 -4.24 6.51 -0.84
C ARG A 28 -3.52 6.45 0.49
N ILE A 29 -2.99 5.27 0.83
CA ILE A 29 -2.31 5.01 2.10
C ILE A 29 -0.79 4.81 1.95
N ALA A 30 -0.31 4.58 0.73
CA ALA A 30 1.11 4.39 0.44
C ALA A 30 1.43 4.66 -1.03
N GLN A 31 2.62 5.19 -1.31
CA GLN A 31 3.12 5.43 -2.67
C GLN A 31 4.64 5.29 -2.76
N ILE A 32 5.10 4.62 -3.81
CA ILE A 32 6.46 4.73 -4.39
C ILE A 32 6.32 5.38 -5.77
N SER A 33 7.21 6.32 -6.07
CA SER A 33 7.31 6.97 -7.37
C SER A 33 8.77 7.14 -7.79
N GLY A 34 8.98 7.28 -9.09
CA GLY A 34 10.28 7.69 -9.64
C GLY A 34 10.73 9.07 -9.14
N ASP A 35 9.78 9.96 -8.81
CA ASP A 35 10.05 11.19 -8.07
C ASP A 35 9.85 10.94 -6.57
N LEU A 36 10.98 10.78 -5.87
CA LEU A 36 11.01 10.46 -4.44
C LEU A 36 10.27 11.48 -3.56
N SER A 37 10.03 12.70 -4.05
CA SER A 37 9.26 13.72 -3.31
C SER A 37 7.78 13.35 -3.15
N HIS A 38 7.26 12.46 -4.01
CA HIS A 38 5.88 11.96 -3.93
C HIS A 38 5.75 10.67 -3.11
N ASN A 39 6.86 10.12 -2.58
CA ASN A 39 6.80 8.92 -1.76
C ASN A 39 6.13 9.24 -0.42
N CYS A 40 5.13 8.44 -0.07
CA CYS A 40 4.37 8.62 1.16
C CYS A 40 3.92 7.28 1.74
N THR A 41 3.66 7.25 3.04
CA THR A 41 3.08 6.12 3.76
C THR A 41 2.28 6.65 4.95
N ASP A 42 1.19 6.00 5.29
CA ASP A 42 0.27 6.40 6.36
C ASP A 42 -0.22 7.85 6.14
N VAL A 43 -0.35 8.58 7.23
CA VAL A 43 -0.69 10.01 7.34
C VAL A 43 0.24 10.96 6.57
N LYS A 44 1.36 10.47 6.03
CA LYS A 44 2.22 11.27 5.15
C LYS A 44 1.65 11.37 3.74
N CYS A 45 0.74 10.48 3.36
CA CYS A 45 -0.02 10.64 2.14
C CYS A 45 -1.10 11.70 2.36
N GLU A 46 -1.30 12.57 1.37
CA GLU A 46 -2.47 13.45 1.31
C GLU A 46 -3.72 12.54 1.34
N ASP A 47 -4.56 12.73 2.36
CA ASP A 47 -5.71 11.90 2.76
C ASP A 47 -5.41 10.60 3.54
N GLY A 48 -4.16 10.35 3.92
CA GLY A 48 -3.78 9.15 4.67
C GLY A 48 -4.56 9.01 5.99
N GLU A 49 -5.22 7.87 6.18
CA GLU A 49 -6.03 7.66 7.39
C GLU A 49 -5.18 7.51 8.65
N GLU A 50 -5.52 8.28 9.69
CA GLU A 50 -4.86 8.24 11.02
C GLU A 50 -4.79 6.84 11.63
N ARG A 51 -5.75 5.97 11.31
CA ARG A 51 -5.79 4.62 11.85
C ARG A 51 -4.56 3.79 11.50
N PHE A 52 -3.90 4.07 10.37
CA PHE A 52 -2.74 3.32 9.89
C PHE A 52 -1.42 3.88 10.37
N ARG A 53 -1.42 5.04 11.05
CA ARG A 53 -0.23 5.73 11.56
C ARG A 53 0.74 4.75 12.23
N ASP A 54 1.97 4.72 11.74
CA ASP A 54 3.10 3.91 12.21
C ASP A 54 2.91 2.38 12.04
N ARG A 55 1.88 1.96 11.29
CA ARG A 55 1.55 0.54 11.08
C ARG A 55 1.78 0.07 9.64
N LEU A 56 1.88 0.95 8.65
CA LEU A 56 2.24 0.53 7.30
C LEU A 56 3.76 0.52 7.11
N LYS A 57 4.23 -0.56 6.47
CA LYS A 57 5.59 -0.63 5.94
C LYS A 57 5.49 -0.95 4.46
N LEU A 58 6.03 -0.05 3.63
CA LEU A 58 6.13 -0.25 2.20
C LEU A 58 7.54 -0.71 1.83
N ASP A 59 7.65 -1.91 1.26
CA ASP A 59 8.92 -2.46 0.81
C ASP A 59 9.38 -1.74 -0.46
N GLN A 60 10.56 -1.11 -0.41
CA GLN A 60 11.05 -0.26 -1.50
C GLN A 60 11.58 -1.04 -2.71
N LEU A 61 11.79 -2.36 -2.59
CA LEU A 61 12.30 -3.21 -3.67
C LEU A 61 11.16 -3.92 -4.42
N THR A 62 10.09 -4.27 -3.72
CA THR A 62 8.97 -5.01 -4.31
C THR A 62 7.69 -4.17 -4.40
N GLY A 63 7.59 -3.10 -3.63
CA GLY A 63 6.37 -2.31 -3.48
C GLY A 63 5.30 -3.01 -2.64
N SER A 64 5.64 -4.14 -2.00
CA SER A 64 4.71 -4.88 -1.14
C SER A 64 4.36 -4.07 0.09
N LEU A 65 3.07 -4.07 0.45
CA LEU A 65 2.55 -3.37 1.61
C LEU A 65 2.40 -4.34 2.79
N THR A 66 3.06 -4.05 3.90
CA THR A 66 2.85 -4.76 5.17
C THR A 66 2.04 -3.89 6.11
N ILE A 67 0.96 -4.44 6.66
CA ILE A 67 0.12 -3.84 7.70
C ILE A 67 0.49 -4.52 9.02
N ARG A 68 1.01 -3.77 9.98
CA ARG A 68 1.40 -4.25 11.31
C ARG A 68 0.25 -4.09 12.30
N ASP A 69 0.26 -4.93 13.34
CA ASP A 69 -0.76 -4.91 14.40
C ASP A 69 -2.16 -4.82 13.79
N ILE A 70 -2.49 -5.78 12.92
CA ILE A 70 -3.73 -5.72 12.15
C ILE A 70 -4.94 -5.88 13.07
N ARG A 71 -5.98 -5.08 12.83
CA ARG A 71 -7.19 -4.98 13.65
C ARG A 71 -8.42 -5.34 12.83
N THR A 72 -9.53 -5.63 13.50
CA THR A 72 -10.81 -5.89 12.82
C THR A 72 -11.26 -4.70 11.97
N THR A 73 -10.98 -3.48 12.42
CA THR A 73 -11.18 -2.24 11.66
C THR A 73 -10.35 -2.16 10.39
N ASP A 74 -9.26 -2.93 10.30
CA ASP A 74 -8.40 -2.97 9.12
C ASP A 74 -8.96 -3.80 7.97
N SER A 75 -10.08 -4.49 8.21
CA SER A 75 -10.79 -5.20 7.15
C SER A 75 -11.32 -4.22 6.10
N GLY A 76 -11.23 -4.61 4.83
CA GLY A 76 -11.71 -3.81 3.71
C GLY A 76 -10.98 -4.13 2.41
N VAL A 77 -11.19 -3.25 1.43
CA VAL A 77 -10.66 -3.40 0.08
C VAL A 77 -9.36 -2.63 -0.02
N TYR A 78 -8.29 -3.35 -0.39
CA TYR A 78 -6.99 -2.77 -0.69
C TYR A 78 -6.75 -2.86 -2.18
N GLU A 79 -6.51 -1.73 -2.82
CA GLU A 79 -6.24 -1.65 -4.25
C GLU A 79 -4.78 -1.26 -4.48
N LEU A 80 -4.08 -2.07 -5.27
CA LEU A 80 -2.74 -1.82 -5.77
C LEU A 80 -2.85 -1.32 -7.20
N LYS A 81 -2.24 -0.16 -7.49
CA LYS A 81 -2.03 0.34 -8.86
C LYS A 81 -0.54 0.41 -9.14
N ILE A 82 -0.11 -0.24 -10.20
CA ILE A 82 1.26 -0.18 -10.73
C ILE A 82 1.18 0.52 -12.07
N ILE A 83 1.84 1.65 -12.19
CA ILE A 83 1.79 2.51 -13.38
C ILE A 83 3.22 2.67 -13.90
N SER A 84 3.42 2.40 -15.17
CA SER A 84 4.67 2.69 -15.89
C SER A 84 4.38 3.65 -17.03
N SER A 85 5.44 4.06 -17.74
CA SER A 85 5.31 4.89 -18.94
C SER A 85 4.54 4.23 -20.09
N THR A 86 4.39 2.90 -20.07
CA THR A 86 3.84 2.13 -21.19
C THR A 86 2.63 1.27 -20.83
N SER A 87 2.36 1.08 -19.53
CA SER A 87 1.28 0.21 -19.05
C SER A 87 0.82 0.59 -17.66
N SER A 88 -0.40 0.17 -17.31
CA SER A 88 -0.92 0.21 -15.95
C SER A 88 -1.54 -1.14 -15.60
N SER A 89 -1.40 -1.57 -14.37
CA SER A 89 -2.03 -2.78 -13.85
C SER A 89 -2.58 -2.56 -12.46
N ASP A 90 -3.78 -3.08 -12.22
CA ASP A 90 -4.46 -2.96 -10.93
C ASP A 90 -4.69 -4.35 -10.31
N LYS A 91 -4.63 -4.42 -8.98
CA LYS A 91 -4.90 -5.65 -8.22
C LYS A 91 -5.65 -5.33 -6.93
N ILE A 92 -6.69 -6.10 -6.65
CA ILE A 92 -7.55 -5.92 -5.49
C ILE A 92 -7.31 -7.04 -4.48
N TYR A 93 -7.21 -6.68 -3.20
CA TYR A 93 -7.15 -7.59 -2.06
C TYR A 93 -8.31 -7.30 -1.13
N ASN A 94 -9.12 -8.33 -0.86
CA ASN A 94 -10.13 -8.28 0.18
C ASN A 94 -9.51 -8.83 1.46
N VAL A 95 -9.23 -7.95 2.41
CA VAL A 95 -8.67 -8.34 3.71
C VAL A 95 -9.81 -8.44 4.71
N ILE A 96 -9.95 -9.59 5.36
CA ILE A 96 -10.93 -9.85 6.41
C ILE A 96 -10.18 -10.30 7.65
N VAL A 97 -10.40 -9.60 8.75
CA VAL A 97 -9.80 -9.88 10.06
C VAL A 97 -10.93 -10.19 11.04
N ASN A 98 -10.93 -11.41 11.57
CA ASN A 98 -11.89 -11.91 12.55
C ASN A 98 -11.38 -11.74 13.99
#